data_AF-A0A7J8IRA1-F1
#
_entry.id   AF-A0A7J8IRA1-F1
#
_cell.length_a   1.000
_cell.length_b   1.000
_cell.length_c   1.000
_cell.angle_alpha   90.00
_cell.angle_beta   90.00
_cell.angle_gamma   90.00
#
_symmetry.space_group_name_H-M   'P 1'
#
loop_
_entity.id
_entity.type
_entity.pdbx_description
1 polymer ?
#
loop_
_entity_poly.entity_id
_entity_poly.type
_entity_poly.pdbx_seq_one_letter_code
_entity_poly.pdbx_strand_id
1 'polypeptide(L)'
;MVAVGTKLFIHGGLAGDKFYDDLYYIDISDMKWQKLSPSGTAPTGCAAHSAVAVGKHLYVFGGMTPTGALDTMYQYHIEKQHWTLLKFDTFLPAGRLDHSMCIIPWPVMCTSEKEDSNSVDLNCDTEKRDSSDKGVIQGGDSHEESQTDSLLCFVFGGMNTEGEIYNDCIVTVVD
;
A
#
# COMPACT_ATOMS: atom_id res chain seq x y z
N MET A 1 9.24 4.67 -13.57
CA MET A 1 9.70 5.99 -13.07
C MET A 1 8.56 6.65 -12.33
N VAL A 2 8.83 7.32 -11.21
CA VAL A 2 7.82 8.00 -10.38
C VAL A 2 8.36 9.32 -9.83
N ALA A 3 7.48 10.29 -9.57
CA ALA A 3 7.86 11.61 -9.04
C ALA A 3 7.44 11.75 -7.57
N VAL A 4 8.32 12.28 -6.73
CA VAL A 4 8.04 12.65 -5.33
C VAL A 4 8.70 14.00 -5.03
N GLY A 5 7.88 15.04 -4.85
CA GLY A 5 8.39 16.41 -4.74
C GLY A 5 9.20 16.80 -5.98
N THR A 6 10.44 17.24 -5.79
CA THR A 6 11.38 17.58 -6.87
C THR A 6 12.18 16.39 -7.41
N LYS A 7 11.98 15.18 -6.86
CA LYS A 7 12.80 14.03 -7.21
C LYS A 7 12.05 13.08 -8.15
N LEU A 8 12.69 12.72 -9.25
CA LEU A 8 12.22 11.67 -10.15
C LEU A 8 13.00 10.39 -9.87
N PHE A 9 12.34 9.36 -9.33
CA PHE A 9 12.93 8.07 -9.01
C PHE A 9 12.79 7.10 -10.19
N ILE A 10 13.88 6.41 -10.50
CA ILE A 10 14.01 5.49 -11.63
C ILE A 10 14.64 4.21 -11.12
N HIS A 11 13.93 3.10 -11.28
CA HIS A 11 14.41 1.76 -10.97
C HIS A 11 14.51 0.96 -12.26
N GLY A 12 15.58 0.18 -12.39
CA GLY A 12 15.79 -0.81 -13.42
C GLY A 12 15.78 -0.31 -14.86
N GLY A 13 15.28 -1.14 -15.78
CA GLY A 13 15.37 -0.95 -17.23
C GLY A 13 16.23 -2.00 -17.92
N LEU A 14 16.29 -1.92 -19.24
CA LEU A 14 17.03 -2.85 -20.11
C LEU A 14 17.94 -2.06 -21.05
N ALA A 15 19.22 -2.42 -21.11
CA ALA A 15 20.13 -1.95 -22.16
C ALA A 15 20.88 -3.14 -22.77
N GLY A 16 20.66 -3.39 -24.06
CA GLY A 16 21.13 -4.61 -24.71
C GLY A 16 20.44 -5.83 -24.11
N ASP A 17 21.23 -6.74 -23.54
CA ASP A 17 20.79 -7.94 -22.83
C ASP A 17 20.78 -7.79 -21.30
N LYS A 18 21.23 -6.63 -20.79
CA LYS A 18 21.36 -6.38 -19.36
C LYS A 18 20.12 -5.73 -18.77
N PHE A 19 19.49 -6.44 -17.85
CA PHE A 19 18.48 -5.88 -16.94
C PHE A 19 19.17 -5.22 -15.74
N TYR A 20 18.70 -4.03 -15.38
CA TYR A 20 19.23 -3.25 -14.26
C TYR A 20 18.33 -3.40 -13.04
N ASP A 21 18.94 -3.42 -11.86
CA ASP A 21 18.32 -3.52 -10.53
C ASP A 21 18.61 -2.26 -9.68
N ASP A 22 19.27 -1.26 -10.25
CA ASP A 22 19.66 -0.07 -9.51
C ASP A 22 18.53 0.96 -9.43
N LEU A 23 18.57 1.72 -8.34
CA LEU A 23 17.66 2.81 -8.06
C LEU A 23 18.44 4.13 -8.10
N TYR A 24 17.96 5.05 -8.93
CA TYR A 24 18.44 6.43 -9.00
C TYR A 24 17.31 7.39 -8.68
N TYR A 25 17.70 8.61 -8.30
CA TYR A 25 16.85 9.75 -8.58
C TYR A 25 17.63 10.87 -9.28
N ILE A 26 16.89 11.72 -10.00
CA ILE A 26 17.34 13.06 -10.37
C ILE A 26 16.53 14.08 -9.57
N ASP A 27 17.21 15.03 -8.92
CA ASP A 27 16.55 16.17 -8.30
C ASP A 27 16.45 17.29 -9.34
N ILE A 28 15.22 17.64 -9.73
CA ILE A 28 14.99 18.62 -10.80
C ILE A 28 15.25 20.06 -10.32
N SER A 29 15.46 20.27 -9.01
CA SER A 29 15.81 21.59 -8.49
C SER A 29 17.24 22.02 -8.87
N ASP A 30 18.16 21.06 -8.99
CA ASP A 30 19.57 21.31 -9.34
C ASP A 30 20.09 20.41 -10.48
N MET A 31 19.21 19.59 -11.06
CA MET A 31 19.47 18.64 -12.16
C MET A 31 20.58 17.62 -11.85
N LYS A 32 20.78 17.28 -10.57
CA LYS A 32 21.78 16.28 -10.18
C LYS A 32 21.19 14.88 -10.04
N TRP A 33 21.93 13.93 -10.59
CA TRP A 33 21.68 12.50 -10.43
C TRP A 33 22.31 11.97 -9.14
N GLN A 34 21.59 11.09 -8.46
CA GLN A 34 22.10 10.34 -7.32
C GLN A 34 21.75 8.87 -7.47
N LYS A 35 22.77 8.01 -7.40
CA LYS A 35 22.59 6.57 -7.21
C LYS A 35 22.27 6.31 -5.75
N LEU A 36 21.25 5.51 -5.50
CA LEU A 36 20.89 5.06 -4.16
C LEU A 36 21.49 3.67 -3.90
N SER A 37 21.81 3.41 -2.64
CA SER A 37 22.21 2.09 -2.16
C SER A 37 21.26 1.63 -1.05
N PRO A 38 20.00 1.27 -1.39
CA PRO A 38 19.02 0.85 -0.41
C PRO A 38 19.45 -0.39 0.38
N SER A 39 18.96 -0.48 1.60
CA SER A 39 18.98 -1.71 2.39
C SER A 39 17.73 -2.56 2.12
N GLY A 40 17.67 -3.76 2.70
CA GLY A 40 16.50 -4.65 2.63
C GLY A 40 16.49 -5.56 1.41
N THR A 41 15.30 -5.95 0.98
CA THR A 41 15.10 -6.92 -0.12
C THR A 41 14.81 -6.19 -1.42
N ALA A 42 15.87 -5.80 -2.14
CA ALA A 42 15.73 -5.11 -3.42
C ALA A 42 15.08 -6.00 -4.50
N PRO A 43 14.33 -5.41 -5.46
CA PRO A 43 13.88 -6.11 -6.65
C PRO A 43 15.07 -6.64 -7.46
N THR A 44 14.83 -7.73 -8.20
CA THR A 44 15.80 -8.16 -9.21
C THR A 44 15.81 -7.19 -10.39
N GLY A 45 16.84 -7.29 -11.23
CA GLY A 45 16.93 -6.45 -12.41
C GLY A 45 15.80 -6.76 -13.38
N CYS A 46 15.00 -5.74 -13.71
CA CYS A 46 13.80 -5.91 -14.53
C CYS A 46 13.51 -4.71 -15.42
N ALA A 47 12.71 -4.92 -16.47
CA ALA A 47 12.19 -3.89 -17.35
C ALA A 47 10.67 -4.04 -17.54
N ALA A 48 10.02 -3.05 -18.15
CA ALA A 48 8.57 -3.06 -18.42
C ALA A 48 7.66 -3.26 -17.18
N HIS A 49 8.17 -2.93 -15.99
CA HIS A 49 7.42 -2.90 -14.74
C HIS A 49 6.68 -1.57 -14.58
N SER A 50 5.62 -1.56 -13.77
CA SER A 50 4.97 -0.32 -13.34
C SER A 50 5.47 0.11 -11.96
N ALA A 51 5.38 1.42 -11.71
CA ALA A 51 5.70 2.00 -10.41
C ALA A 51 4.74 3.14 -10.06
N VAL A 52 4.40 3.27 -8.77
CA VAL A 52 3.55 4.34 -8.23
C VAL A 52 4.15 4.86 -6.92
N ALA A 53 4.07 6.17 -6.68
CA ALA A 53 4.49 6.77 -5.42
C ALA A 53 3.27 7.26 -4.63
N VAL A 54 3.19 6.87 -3.35
CA VAL A 54 2.16 7.36 -2.41
C VAL A 54 2.79 7.58 -1.04
N GLY A 55 2.56 8.77 -0.47
CA GLY A 55 3.11 9.14 0.83
C GLY A 55 4.64 9.06 0.85
N LYS A 56 5.17 8.21 1.73
CA LYS A 56 6.62 7.99 1.91
C LYS A 56 7.17 6.79 1.14
N HIS A 57 6.33 6.16 0.31
CA HIS A 57 6.62 4.89 -0.32
C HIS A 57 6.57 4.96 -1.84
N LEU A 58 7.44 4.19 -2.48
CA LEU A 58 7.34 3.81 -3.88
C LEU A 58 6.92 2.34 -3.95
N TYR A 59 6.00 2.01 -4.85
CA TYR A 59 5.57 0.66 -5.12
C TYR A 59 6.01 0.29 -6.53
N VAL A 60 6.57 -0.91 -6.69
CA VAL A 60 7.00 -1.47 -7.99
C VAL A 60 6.36 -2.84 -8.14
N PHE A 61 5.73 -3.09 -9.28
CA PHE A 61 5.09 -4.38 -9.56
C PHE A 61 5.43 -4.89 -10.96
N GLY A 62 5.66 -6.19 -11.02
CA GLY A 62 5.82 -6.95 -12.25
C GLY A 62 7.02 -6.54 -13.10
N GLY A 63 6.82 -6.54 -14.42
CA GLY A 63 7.88 -6.41 -15.42
C GLY A 63 8.38 -7.77 -15.90
N MET A 64 9.55 -7.76 -16.52
CA MET A 64 10.18 -8.97 -17.06
C MET A 64 11.67 -9.04 -16.74
N THR A 65 12.18 -10.26 -16.75
CA THR A 65 13.60 -10.62 -16.69
C THR A 65 13.90 -11.59 -17.86
N PRO A 66 15.14 -12.09 -18.02
CA PRO A 66 15.42 -13.15 -18.98
C PRO A 66 14.65 -14.45 -18.75
N THR A 67 14.10 -14.66 -17.54
CA THR A 67 13.41 -15.90 -17.17
C THR A 67 11.89 -15.81 -17.29
N GLY A 68 11.34 -14.65 -17.63
CA GLY A 68 9.90 -14.47 -17.82
C GLY A 68 9.34 -13.20 -17.18
N ALA A 69 8.01 -13.11 -17.19
CA ALA A 69 7.26 -12.05 -16.54
C ALA A 69 7.24 -12.24 -15.01
N LEU A 70 7.26 -11.12 -14.27
CA LEU A 70 7.28 -11.09 -12.81
C LEU A 70 5.89 -10.81 -12.24
N ASP A 71 5.58 -11.41 -11.10
CA ASP A 71 4.35 -11.25 -10.30
C ASP A 71 4.63 -10.66 -8.91
N THR A 72 5.83 -10.14 -8.69
CA THR A 72 6.27 -9.66 -7.37
C THR A 72 5.99 -8.17 -7.19
N MET A 73 5.63 -7.78 -5.97
CA MET A 73 5.44 -6.38 -5.57
C MET A 73 6.46 -5.98 -4.50
N TYR A 74 7.10 -4.84 -4.71
CA TYR A 74 8.08 -4.29 -3.79
C TYR A 74 7.66 -2.90 -3.33
N GLN A 75 7.93 -2.61 -2.07
CA GLN A 75 7.76 -1.29 -1.45
C GLN A 75 9.13 -0.72 -1.09
N TYR A 76 9.40 0.52 -1.49
CA TYR A 76 10.57 1.28 -1.09
C TYR A 76 10.18 2.41 -0.16
N HIS A 77 10.67 2.39 1.07
CA HIS A 77 10.52 3.51 1.99
C HIS A 77 11.59 4.57 1.69
N ILE A 78 11.16 5.75 1.24
CA ILE A 78 12.03 6.81 0.71
C ILE A 78 13.01 7.33 1.77
N GLU A 79 12.50 7.70 2.95
CA GLU A 79 13.33 8.28 4.01
C GLU A 79 14.32 7.26 4.61
N LYS A 80 13.86 6.03 4.84
CA LYS A 80 14.68 4.94 5.40
C LYS A 80 15.61 4.30 4.37
N GLN A 81 15.39 4.57 3.08
CA GLN A 81 16.07 3.91 1.97
C GLN A 81 16.10 2.39 2.12
N HIS A 82 14.91 1.80 2.31
CA HIS A 82 14.76 0.37 2.59
C HIS A 82 13.71 -0.25 1.67
N TRP A 83 14.09 -1.34 1.00
CA TRP A 83 13.18 -2.15 0.21
C TRP A 83 12.56 -3.28 1.04
N THR A 84 11.28 -3.51 0.81
CA THR A 84 10.50 -4.60 1.39
C THR A 84 9.80 -5.34 0.26
N LEU A 85 9.96 -6.67 0.20
CA LEU A 85 9.11 -7.53 -0.63
C LEU A 85 7.74 -7.65 0.05
N LEU A 86 6.69 -7.19 -0.61
CA LEU A 86 5.33 -7.33 -0.10
C LEU A 86 4.84 -8.76 -0.32
N LYS A 87 4.17 -9.30 0.69
CA LYS A 87 3.53 -10.62 0.66
C LYS A 87 2.05 -10.43 0.90
N PHE A 88 1.25 -11.15 0.13
CA PHE A 88 -0.20 -11.10 0.21
C PHE A 88 -0.71 -12.50 0.55
N ASP A 89 -1.78 -12.57 1.34
CA ASP A 89 -2.39 -13.84 1.75
C ASP A 89 -3.16 -14.52 0.60
N THR A 90 -3.38 -13.79 -0.50
CA THR A 90 -4.02 -14.29 -1.72
C THR A 90 -2.99 -14.62 -2.79
N PHE A 91 -3.37 -15.44 -3.75
CA PHE A 91 -2.54 -15.66 -4.94
C PHE A 91 -2.42 -14.35 -5.70
N LEU A 92 -1.18 -13.88 -5.85
CA LEU A 92 -0.86 -12.77 -6.72
C LEU A 92 -1.25 -13.10 -8.17
N PRO A 93 -1.65 -12.10 -8.97
CA PRO A 93 -1.95 -12.33 -10.37
C PRO A 93 -0.75 -12.90 -11.11
N ALA A 94 -1.02 -13.59 -12.22
CA ALA A 94 0.04 -14.08 -13.10
C ALA A 94 1.02 -12.96 -13.47
N GLY A 95 2.30 -13.33 -13.56
CA GLY A 95 3.38 -12.41 -13.86
C GLY A 95 3.13 -11.65 -15.14
N ARG A 96 3.40 -10.34 -15.11
CA ARG A 96 3.03 -9.44 -16.20
C ARG A 96 3.96 -8.27 -16.41
N LEU A 97 4.13 -7.90 -17.68
CA LEU A 97 4.84 -6.71 -18.15
C LEU A 97 3.90 -5.82 -18.98
N ASP A 98 4.33 -4.58 -19.23
CA ASP A 98 3.59 -3.58 -20.04
C ASP A 98 2.14 -3.31 -19.57
N HIS A 99 1.89 -3.52 -18.27
CA HIS A 99 0.63 -3.19 -17.62
C HIS A 99 0.63 -1.74 -17.13
N SER A 100 -0.53 -1.24 -16.68
CA SER A 100 -0.65 0.04 -15.97
C SER A 100 -0.97 -0.19 -14.50
N MET A 101 -0.44 0.67 -13.61
CA MET A 101 -0.70 0.60 -12.17
C MET A 101 -1.10 1.97 -11.62
N CYS A 102 -2.07 2.01 -10.71
CA CYS A 102 -2.37 3.18 -9.90
C CYS A 102 -2.71 2.78 -8.46
N ILE A 103 -2.55 3.70 -7.52
CA ILE A 103 -2.91 3.50 -6.11
C ILE A 103 -3.82 4.63 -5.68
N ILE A 104 -4.94 4.30 -5.04
CA ILE A 104 -5.91 5.27 -4.53
C ILE A 104 -6.12 5.07 -3.02
N PRO A 105 -6.15 6.16 -2.22
CA PRO A 105 -6.65 6.09 -0.85
C PRO A 105 -8.14 5.75 -0.83
N TRP A 106 -8.50 4.78 0.00
CA TRP A 106 -9.86 4.33 0.23
C TRP A 106 -10.23 4.54 1.71
N PRO A 107 -11.16 5.46 2.00
CA PRO A 107 -11.61 5.70 3.37
C PRO A 107 -12.27 4.45 3.95
N VAL A 108 -11.73 3.94 5.05
CA VAL A 108 -12.40 2.90 5.83
C VAL A 108 -13.15 3.58 6.95
N MET A 109 -14.48 3.67 6.82
CA MET A 109 -15.32 4.12 7.93
C MET A 109 -15.54 2.95 8.89
N CYS A 110 -14.89 3.01 10.05
CA CYS A 110 -15.25 2.14 11.17
C CYS A 110 -16.52 2.68 11.81
N THR A 111 -17.68 2.19 11.40
CA THR A 111 -18.89 2.37 12.20
C THR A 111 -18.72 1.53 13.45
N SER A 112 -18.44 2.17 14.58
CA SER A 112 -18.66 1.50 15.87
C SER A 112 -20.17 1.23 15.97
N GLU A 113 -20.56 -0.01 15.71
CA GLU A 113 -21.91 -0.46 16.06
C GLU A 113 -21.97 -0.44 17.59
N LYS A 114 -22.57 0.62 18.15
CA LYS A 114 -23.07 0.56 19.52
C LYS A 114 -24.22 -0.44 19.50
N GLU A 115 -23.93 -1.68 19.88
CA GLU A 115 -24.96 -2.60 20.35
C GLU A 115 -25.63 -1.96 21.56
N ASP A 116 -26.71 -1.21 21.34
CA ASP A 116 -27.67 -0.88 22.38
C ASP A 116 -28.31 -2.20 22.81
N SER A 117 -27.66 -2.84 23.78
CA SER A 117 -28.19 -3.93 24.58
C SER A 117 -29.40 -3.40 25.33
N ASN A 118 -30.56 -3.41 24.66
CA ASN A 118 -31.85 -3.37 25.35
C ASN A 118 -32.04 -4.73 26.04
N SER A 119 -31.39 -4.89 27.19
CA SER A 119 -31.76 -5.86 28.20
C SER A 119 -33.21 -5.58 28.59
N VAL A 120 -34.11 -6.48 28.19
CA VAL A 120 -35.47 -6.51 28.73
C VAL A 120 -35.37 -7.18 30.10
N ASP A 121 -35.26 -6.36 31.15
CA ASP A 121 -35.34 -6.81 32.54
C ASP A 121 -36.77 -7.28 32.86
N LEU A 122 -36.90 -8.56 33.23
CA LEU A 122 -38.08 -9.06 33.93
C LEU A 122 -37.89 -8.85 35.43
N ASN A 123 -38.62 -7.87 35.96
CA ASN A 123 -38.76 -7.61 37.40
C ASN A 123 -39.22 -8.87 38.16
N CYS A 124 -38.63 -9.08 39.34
CA CYS A 124 -39.34 -9.64 40.49
C CYS A 124 -38.92 -8.89 41.75
N ASP A 125 -39.92 -8.32 42.42
CA ASP A 125 -39.86 -7.45 43.59
C ASP A 125 -39.29 -8.15 44.84
N THR A 126 -38.66 -7.38 45.75
CA THR A 126 -39.24 -7.00 47.07
C THR A 126 -38.16 -6.54 48.09
N GLU A 127 -38.29 -5.26 48.49
CA GLU A 127 -38.02 -4.57 49.78
C GLU A 127 -36.61 -4.12 50.29
N LYS A 128 -36.54 -2.76 50.38
CA LYS A 128 -36.15 -1.88 51.52
C LYS A 128 -34.68 -1.76 51.96
N ARG A 129 -34.07 -0.57 51.70
CA ARG A 129 -33.99 0.63 52.59
C ARG A 129 -32.68 1.44 52.40
N ASP A 130 -32.88 2.72 52.12
CA ASP A 130 -32.24 3.94 52.69
C ASP A 130 -30.86 4.49 52.26
N SER A 131 -30.87 5.83 52.17
CA SER A 131 -29.78 6.83 52.20
C SER A 131 -28.90 7.14 50.96
N SER A 132 -29.18 8.33 50.40
CA SER A 132 -28.30 9.43 49.94
C SER A 132 -26.82 9.19 49.62
N ASP A 133 -26.37 9.55 48.40
CA ASP A 133 -25.39 10.65 48.19
C ASP A 133 -25.23 11.01 46.69
N LYS A 134 -24.91 12.28 46.43
CA LYS A 134 -24.65 12.87 45.10
C LYS A 134 -23.21 12.60 44.65
N GLY A 135 -23.01 12.25 43.37
CA GLY A 135 -21.70 12.20 42.74
C GLY A 135 -21.75 12.62 41.27
N VAL A 136 -21.14 13.77 40.98
CA VAL A 136 -20.93 14.38 39.66
C VAL A 136 -19.86 13.62 38.88
N ILE A 137 -20.11 13.12 37.66
CA ILE A 137 -19.07 12.86 36.65
C ILE A 137 -19.64 13.03 35.21
N GLN A 138 -18.71 13.41 34.32
CA GLN A 138 -18.63 13.31 32.85
C GLN A 138 -18.81 14.64 32.12
N GLY A 139 -17.77 15.25 31.55
CA GLY A 139 -16.61 14.62 30.89
C GLY A 139 -16.85 14.75 29.39
N GLY A 140 -16.45 15.88 28.83
CA GLY A 140 -16.47 16.08 27.38
C GLY A 140 -15.32 15.29 26.77
N ASP A 141 -15.63 14.14 26.21
CA ASP A 141 -14.68 13.34 25.42
C ASP A 141 -14.83 13.77 23.95
N SER A 142 -13.90 14.59 23.49
CA SER A 142 -13.74 14.85 22.05
C SER A 142 -13.05 13.63 21.44
N HIS A 143 -13.84 12.69 20.92
CA HIS A 143 -13.34 11.58 20.12
C HIS A 143 -12.68 12.13 18.84
N GLU A 144 -11.35 12.13 18.80
CA GLU A 144 -10.59 12.16 17.54
C GLU A 144 -10.74 10.78 16.89
N GLU A 145 -11.64 10.66 15.91
CA GLU A 145 -11.68 9.50 15.02
C GLU A 145 -10.38 9.48 14.20
N SER A 146 -9.49 8.53 14.45
CA SER A 146 -8.33 8.33 13.58
C SER A 146 -8.80 7.68 12.28
N GLN A 147 -9.08 8.48 11.27
CA GLN A 147 -9.34 7.98 9.94
C GLN A 147 -8.02 7.44 9.36
N THR A 148 -7.91 6.11 9.22
CA THR A 148 -6.83 5.48 8.46
C THR A 148 -7.37 5.10 7.08
N ASP A 149 -6.87 5.75 6.04
CA ASP A 149 -7.19 5.36 4.66
C ASP A 149 -6.40 4.09 4.32
N SER A 150 -7.07 3.05 3.84
CA SER A 150 -6.41 1.91 3.19
C SER A 150 -6.00 2.32 1.79
N LEU A 151 -4.86 1.86 1.28
CA LEU A 151 -4.50 2.12 -0.12
C LEU A 151 -4.88 0.93 -0.99
N LEU A 152 -5.71 1.19 -2.00
CA LEU A 152 -6.06 0.19 -3.02
C LEU A 152 -5.14 0.36 -4.22
N CYS A 153 -4.37 -0.68 -4.51
CA CYS A 153 -3.50 -0.79 -5.68
C CYS A 153 -4.22 -1.52 -6.81
N PHE A 154 -4.38 -0.83 -7.93
CA PHE A 154 -4.99 -1.36 -9.15
C PHE A 154 -3.91 -1.65 -10.19
N VAL A 155 -3.98 -2.84 -10.80
CA VAL A 155 -3.14 -3.24 -11.93
C VAL A 155 -4.04 -3.61 -13.09
N PHE A 156 -3.90 -2.91 -14.22
CA PHE A 156 -4.72 -3.09 -15.42
C PHE A 156 -3.93 -3.74 -16.55
N GLY A 157 -4.45 -4.87 -17.03
CA GLY A 157 -3.98 -5.59 -18.19
C GLY A 157 -2.49 -5.97 -18.16
N GLY A 158 -1.83 -5.77 -19.29
CA GLY A 158 -0.46 -6.23 -19.56
C GLY A 158 -0.45 -7.56 -20.30
N MET A 159 0.70 -8.22 -20.31
CA MET A 159 0.86 -9.52 -20.94
C MET A 159 1.92 -10.37 -20.22
N ASN A 160 2.13 -11.62 -20.61
CA ASN A 160 3.33 -12.39 -20.24
C ASN A 160 4.38 -12.37 -21.36
N THR A 161 5.51 -13.05 -21.14
CA THR A 161 6.61 -13.14 -22.11
C THR A 161 6.29 -14.04 -23.31
N GLU A 162 5.24 -14.84 -23.23
CA GLU A 162 4.78 -15.76 -24.29
C GLU A 162 3.77 -15.09 -25.24
N GLY A 163 3.33 -13.87 -24.93
CA GLY A 163 2.40 -13.12 -25.76
C GLY A 163 0.93 -13.19 -25.34
N GLU A 164 0.62 -13.82 -24.21
CA GLU A 164 -0.75 -13.85 -23.67
C GLU A 164 -1.11 -12.48 -23.09
N ILE A 165 -2.18 -11.88 -23.61
CA ILE A 165 -2.66 -10.56 -23.18
C ILE A 165 -3.67 -10.74 -22.04
N TYR A 166 -3.44 -10.03 -20.95
CA TYR A 166 -4.39 -9.93 -19.85
C TYR A 166 -5.31 -8.72 -20.09
N ASN A 167 -6.62 -8.97 -20.09
CA ASN A 167 -7.67 -7.94 -20.17
C ASN A 167 -8.44 -7.86 -18.84
N ASP A 168 -7.70 -7.91 -17.73
CA ASP A 168 -8.21 -7.92 -16.37
C ASP A 168 -7.83 -6.65 -15.61
N CYS A 169 -8.40 -6.51 -14.41
CA CYS A 169 -8.02 -5.52 -13.43
C CYS A 169 -7.87 -6.24 -12.08
N ILE A 170 -6.68 -6.18 -11.51
CA ILE A 170 -6.41 -6.70 -10.17
C ILE A 170 -6.42 -5.56 -9.18
N VAL A 171 -7.05 -5.83 -8.04
CA VAL A 171 -7.11 -4.90 -6.92
C VAL A 171 -6.53 -5.60 -5.70
N THR A 172 -5.57 -4.97 -5.05
CA THR A 172 -5.01 -5.42 -3.77
C THR A 172 -4.87 -4.26 -2.80
N VAL A 173 -4.84 -4.55 -1.50
CA VAL A 173 -4.61 -3.55 -0.45
C VAL A 173 -3.10 -3.48 -0.17
N VAL A 174 -2.54 -2.27 -0.12
CA VAL A 174 -1.13 -2.01 0.22
C VAL A 174 -1.08 -1.04 1.41
N ASP A 175 -0.77 -1.51 2.60
CA ASP A 175 -0.68 -0.71 3.83
C ASP A 175 0.75 -0.29 4.22
#